data_AF-A0A0J5WI77-F1
#
_entry.id   AF-A0A0J5WI77-F1
#
_cell.length_a   1.000
_cell.length_b   1.000
_cell.length_c   1.000
_cell.angle_alpha   90.00
_cell.angle_beta   90.00
_cell.angle_gamma   90.00
#
_symmetry.space_group_name_H-M   'P 1'
#
loop_
_entity.id
_entity.type
_entity.pdbx_description
1 polymer ?
#
loop_
_entity_poly.entity_id
_entity_poly.type
_entity_poly.pdbx_seq_one_letter_code
_entity_poly.pdbx_strand_id
1 'polypeptide(L)'
;MNIDRSSIPHYLVLRDGWPPYVLNADRLVLRREASPLLRAFARARGTFAHVDDVAWNIFSDAEGLSVTERRETWSFALITGTETEHQLRLLTTL
;
A
#
# COMPACT_ATOMS: atom_id res chain seq x y z
N MET A 1 3.75 -22.06 10.75
CA MET A 1 4.59 -21.53 9.66
C MET A 1 4.50 -20.03 9.77
N ASN A 2 5.54 -19.36 10.27
CA ASN A 2 5.46 -17.93 10.60
C ASN A 2 5.49 -17.12 9.29
N ILE A 3 4.42 -16.41 8.94
CA ILE A 3 4.45 -15.50 7.80
C ILE A 3 5.38 -14.34 8.17
N ASP A 4 6.34 -14.07 7.30
CA ASP A 4 7.11 -12.84 7.40
C ASP A 4 6.19 -11.64 7.14
N ARG A 5 5.82 -10.96 8.22
CA ARG A 5 4.93 -9.79 8.19
C ARG A 5 5.50 -8.64 7.37
N SER A 6 6.82 -8.55 7.26
CA SER A 6 7.49 -7.51 6.48
C SER A 6 7.26 -7.69 4.98
N SER A 7 6.95 -8.92 4.53
CA SER A 7 6.65 -9.25 3.13
C SER A 7 5.16 -9.16 2.78
N ILE A 8 4.28 -8.87 3.75
CA ILE A 8 2.83 -8.80 3.53
C ILE A 8 2.45 -7.42 2.98
N PRO A 9 1.78 -7.34 1.82
CA PRO A 9 1.14 -6.12 1.35
C PRO A 9 0.13 -5.58 2.36
N HIS A 10 0.40 -4.39 2.87
CA HIS A 10 -0.44 -3.70 3.84
C HIS A 10 -1.06 -2.44 3.24
N TYR A 11 -0.32 -1.70 2.42
CA TYR A 11 -0.82 -0.51 1.76
C TYR A 11 -0.65 -0.59 0.25
N LEU A 12 -1.63 -0.08 -0.48
CA LEU A 12 -1.51 0.24 -1.90
C LEU A 12 -1.56 1.76 -2.06
N VAL A 13 -0.49 2.35 -2.58
CA VAL A 13 -0.41 3.77 -2.89
C VAL A 13 -0.66 3.96 -4.39
N LEU A 14 -1.79 4.60 -4.72
CA LEU A 14 -2.15 4.98 -6.08
C LEU A 14 -1.76 6.43 -6.33
N ARG A 15 -1.04 6.64 -7.42
CA ARG A 15 -0.63 7.95 -7.93
C ARG A 15 -1.32 8.18 -9.26
N ASP A 16 -1.87 9.37 -9.47
CA ASP A 16 -2.55 9.67 -10.72
C ASP A 16 -1.55 9.68 -11.89
N GLY A 17 -1.80 8.86 -12.92
CA GLY A 17 -0.89 8.74 -14.07
C GLY A 17 0.45 8.03 -13.84
N TRP A 18 0.78 7.60 -12.61
CA TRP A 18 2.06 6.95 -12.29
C TRP A 18 1.91 5.51 -11.81
N PRO A 19 2.98 4.68 -11.90
CA PRO A 19 2.98 3.35 -11.30
C PRO A 19 2.68 3.41 -9.79
N PRO A 20 1.87 2.48 -9.26
CA PRO A 20 1.52 2.44 -7.86
C PRO A 20 2.66 1.84 -7.02
N TYR A 21 2.61 2.07 -5.70
CA TYR A 21 3.47 1.38 -4.76
C TYR A 21 2.67 0.40 -3.90
N VAL A 22 3.22 -0.80 -3.71
CA VAL A 22 2.73 -1.75 -2.71
C VAL A 22 3.70 -1.73 -1.55
N LEU A 23 3.19 -1.46 -0.36
CA LEU A 23 3.99 -1.29 0.85
C LEU A 23 3.60 -2.30 1.92
N ASN A 24 4.52 -2.60 2.81
CA ASN A 24 4.24 -3.37 4.03
C ASN A 24 3.68 -2.48 5.16
N ALA A 25 3.49 -3.07 6.34
CA ALA A 25 2.95 -2.35 7.51
C ALA A 25 3.83 -1.18 7.96
N ASP A 26 5.15 -1.28 7.73
CA ASP A 26 6.14 -0.24 8.04
C ASP A 26 6.24 0.83 6.93
N ARG A 27 5.35 0.79 5.93
CA ARG A 27 5.33 1.67 4.74
C ARG A 27 6.60 1.57 3.88
N LEU A 28 7.31 0.46 3.97
CA LEU A 28 8.45 0.15 3.10
C LEU A 28 7.95 -0.41 1.77
N VAL A 29 8.57 0.00 0.68
CA VAL A 29 8.22 -0.44 -0.68
C VAL A 29 8.55 -1.92 -0.86
N LEU A 30 7.52 -2.73 -1.09
CA LEU A 30 7.67 -4.11 -1.52
C LEU A 30 7.76 -4.21 -3.04
N ARG A 31 6.89 -3.46 -3.74
CA ARG A 31 6.74 -3.53 -5.20
C ARG A 31 6.36 -2.16 -5.76
N ARG A 32 6.84 -1.84 -6.97
CA ARG A 32 6.50 -0.61 -7.71
C ARG A 32 5.46 -0.86 -8.82
N GLU A 33 4.66 -1.89 -8.61
CA GLU A 33 3.56 -2.29 -9.46
C GLU A 33 2.50 -2.98 -8.60
N ALA A 34 1.26 -2.99 -9.09
CA ALA A 34 0.15 -3.67 -8.46
C ALA A 34 -0.71 -4.33 -9.53
N SER A 35 -1.01 -5.61 -9.35
CA SER A 35 -1.88 -6.34 -10.26
C SER A 35 -3.27 -5.70 -10.35
N PRO A 36 -3.99 -5.89 -11.47
CA PRO A 36 -5.37 -5.44 -11.58
C PRO A 36 -6.27 -5.97 -10.47
N LEU A 37 -6.03 -7.20 -10.00
CA LEU A 37 -6.77 -7.80 -8.89
C LEU A 37 -6.49 -7.10 -7.57
N LEU A 38 -5.23 -6.78 -7.26
CA LEU A 38 -4.89 -6.04 -6.05
C LEU A 38 -5.50 -4.64 -6.05
N ARG A 39 -5.51 -3.96 -7.22
CA ARG A 39 -6.18 -2.66 -7.38
C ARG A 39 -7.69 -2.76 -7.17
N ALA A 40 -8.33 -3.76 -7.76
CA ALA A 40 -9.76 -4.01 -7.59
C ALA A 40 -10.10 -4.31 -6.13
N PHE A 41 -9.27 -5.14 -5.47
CA PHE A 41 -9.40 -5.46 -4.05
C PHE A 41 -9.28 -4.21 -3.17
N ALA A 42 -8.25 -3.39 -3.38
CA ALA A 42 -8.04 -2.14 -2.65
C ALA A 42 -9.21 -1.17 -2.82
N ARG A 43 -9.75 -1.03 -4.03
CA ARG A 43 -10.92 -0.17 -4.29
C ARG A 43 -12.21 -0.70 -3.64
N ALA A 44 -12.37 -2.02 -3.56
CA ALA A 44 -13.58 -2.63 -3.00
C ALA A 44 -13.60 -2.65 -1.47
N ARG A 45 -12.44 -2.72 -0.82
CA ARG A 45 -12.33 -2.95 0.64
C ARG A 45 -11.47 -1.95 1.39
N GLY A 46 -10.56 -1.27 0.71
CA GLY A 46 -9.57 -0.44 1.36
C GLY A 46 -10.16 0.87 1.86
N THR A 47 -9.79 1.25 3.08
CA THR A 47 -9.97 2.62 3.55
C THR A 47 -8.95 3.50 2.86
N PHE A 48 -9.41 4.58 2.22
CA PHE A 48 -8.51 5.53 1.57
C PHE A 48 -8.05 6.62 2.54
N ALA A 49 -6.79 7.03 2.41
CA ALA A 49 -6.23 8.17 3.11
C ALA A 49 -5.23 8.90 2.20
N HIS A 50 -5.12 10.21 2.35
CA HIS A 50 -4.10 10.99 1.62
C HIS A 50 -2.69 10.68 2.15
N VAL A 51 -1.71 10.82 1.26
CA VAL A 51 -0.27 10.60 1.56
C VAL A 51 0.42 11.91 1.94
N ASP A 52 -0.34 12.96 2.25
CA ASP A 52 0.17 14.26 2.73
C ASP A 52 0.23 14.36 4.27
N ASP A 53 -0.23 13.34 5.00
CA ASP A 53 -0.09 13.25 6.45
C ASP A 53 1.37 13.03 6.88
N VAL A 54 1.74 13.54 8.06
CA VAL A 54 3.07 13.34 8.70
C VAL A 54 3.46 11.86 8.77
N ALA A 55 2.48 10.97 8.94
CA ALA A 55 2.69 9.53 8.93
C ALA A 55 3.37 9.02 7.64
N TRP A 56 3.19 9.71 6.52
CA TRP A 56 3.72 9.34 5.21
C TRP A 56 5.05 10.01 4.86
N ASN A 57 5.53 10.97 5.66
CA ASN A 57 6.73 11.75 5.33
C ASN A 57 7.96 10.87 5.06
N ILE A 58 8.22 9.84 5.88
CA ILE A 58 9.38 8.95 5.68
C ILE A 58 9.33 8.27 4.31
N PHE A 59 8.16 7.72 3.94
CA PHE A 59 7.96 7.09 2.63
C PHE A 59 8.09 8.11 1.50
N SER A 60 7.43 9.26 1.63
CA SER A 60 7.40 10.28 0.59
C SER A 60 8.75 10.94 0.38
N ASP A 61 9.53 11.14 1.43
CA ASP A 61 10.90 11.67 1.36
C ASP A 61 11.84 10.64 0.71
N ALA A 62 11.72 9.36 1.09
CA ALA A 62 12.53 8.28 0.52
C ALA A 62 12.29 8.06 -0.98
N GLU A 63 11.04 8.16 -1.42
CA GLU A 63 10.66 8.00 -2.84
C GLU A 63 10.67 9.33 -3.62
N GLY A 64 11.01 10.45 -2.97
CA GLY A 64 11.15 11.75 -3.62
C GLY A 64 9.84 12.40 -4.08
N LEU A 65 8.70 12.08 -3.44
CA LEU A 65 7.40 12.67 -3.76
C LEU A 65 7.36 14.14 -3.33
N SER A 66 7.08 15.01 -4.30
CA SER A 66 6.82 16.43 -4.05
C SER A 66 5.54 16.64 -3.22
N VAL A 67 5.40 17.83 -2.63
CA VAL A 67 4.19 18.20 -1.85
C VAL A 67 2.92 18.11 -2.70
N THR A 68 3.00 18.49 -3.98
CA THR A 68 1.86 18.39 -4.91
C THR A 68 1.51 16.93 -5.17
N GLU A 69 2.49 16.08 -5.46
CA GLU A 69 2.25 14.66 -5.68
C GLU A 69 1.64 13.99 -4.45
N ARG A 70 2.08 14.33 -3.23
CA ARG A 70 1.51 13.78 -1.99
C ARG A 70 0.01 14.04 -1.87
N ARG A 71 -0.47 15.22 -2.27
CA ARG A 71 -1.90 15.60 -2.23
C ARG A 71 -2.73 14.85 -3.25
N GLU A 72 -2.16 14.54 -4.40
CA GLU A 72 -2.80 13.78 -5.48
C GLU A 72 -2.65 12.26 -5.30
N THR A 73 -1.88 11.83 -4.29
CA THR A 73 -1.59 10.44 -4.00
C THR A 73 -2.51 9.91 -2.90
N TRP A 74 -3.10 8.75 -3.18
CA TRP A 74 -4.03 8.08 -2.28
C TRP A 74 -3.44 6.76 -1.81
N SER A 75 -3.50 6.50 -0.51
CA SER A 75 -3.16 5.21 0.08
C SER A 75 -4.44 4.44 0.41
N PHE A 76 -4.42 3.14 0.17
CA PHE A 76 -5.47 2.20 0.55
C PHE A 76 -4.89 1.19 1.54
N ALA A 77 -5.48 1.08 2.73
CA ALA A 77 -5.17 -0.03 3.64
C ALA A 77 -5.78 -1.32 3.10
N LEU A 78 -4.95 -2.34 2.89
CA LEU A 78 -5.34 -3.64 2.34
C LEU A 78 -5.82 -4.62 3.42
N ILE A 79 -5.37 -4.41 4.66
CA ILE A 79 -5.72 -5.26 5.80
C ILE A 79 -6.28 -4.40 6.95
N THR A 80 -7.23 -4.96 7.70
CA THR A 80 -7.88 -4.32 8.86
C THR A 80 -7.39 -4.88 10.19
N GLY A 81 -6.55 -5.92 10.17
CA GLY A 81 -6.04 -6.61 11.36
C GLY A 81 -6.89 -7.80 11.79
N THR A 82 -7.96 -8.13 11.05
CA THR A 82 -8.85 -9.27 11.32
C THR A 82 -8.64 -10.43 10.34
N GLU A 83 -7.67 -10.29 9.45
CA GLU A 83 -7.37 -11.25 8.39
C GLU A 83 -6.81 -12.56 8.97
N THR A 84 -7.27 -13.66 8.38
CA THR A 84 -6.70 -14.98 8.62
C THR A 84 -5.33 -15.11 7.95
N GLU A 85 -4.50 -16.03 8.46
CA GLU A 85 -3.19 -16.35 7.86
C GLU A 85 -3.30 -16.64 6.35
N HIS A 86 -4.36 -17.35 5.94
CA HIS A 86 -4.60 -17.68 4.54
C HIS A 86 -4.87 -16.43 3.68
N GLN A 87 -5.67 -15.48 4.18
CA GLN A 87 -5.95 -14.22 3.48
C GLN A 87 -4.67 -13.37 3.34
N LEU A 88 -3.84 -13.34 4.38
CA LEU A 88 -2.55 -12.64 4.33
C LEU A 88 -1.61 -13.25 3.28
N ARG A 89 -1.56 -14.59 3.16
CA ARG A 89 -0.79 -15.26 2.11
C ARG A 89 -1.33 -14.93 0.73
N LEU A 90 -2.65 -14.91 0.55
CA LEU A 90 -3.24 -14.58 -0.75
C LEU A 90 -2.78 -13.19 -1.22
N LEU A 91 -2.74 -12.20 -0.33
CA LEU A 91 -2.27 -10.85 -0.66
C LEU A 91 -0.82 -10.82 -1.16
N THR A 92 0.06 -11.69 -0.64
CA THR A 92 1.45 -11.77 -1.13
C THR A 92 1.55 -12.26 -2.58
N THR A 93 0.53 -12.94 -3.09
CA THR A 93 0.49 -13.51 -4.45
C THR A 93 -0.25 -12.65 -5.47
N LEU A 94 -1.01 -11.66 -5.01
CA LEU A 94 -1.74 -10.68 -5.83
C LEU A 94 -0.83 -9.51 -6.18
#